data_AF-A0A3B8WRG5-F1
#
_entry.id   AF-A0A3B8WRG5-F1
#
_cell.length_a   1.000
_cell.length_b   1.000
_cell.length_c   1.000
_cell.angle_alpha   90.00
_cell.angle_beta   90.00
_cell.angle_gamma   90.00
#
_symmetry.space_group_name_H-M   'P 1'
#
loop_
_entity.id
_entity.type
_entity.pdbx_description
1 polymer ?
#
loop_
_entity_poly.entity_id
_entity_poly.type
_entity_poly.pdbx_seq_one_letter_code
_entity_poly.pdbx_strand_id
1 'polypeptide(L)'
;MALFDWHKHFDPVLSYLNETGNTRWTTALKEQLTRRFEDNPHGDMERWHNALQSLPDVADARVDLNQSAITLTSPSGLDPDAMNRLENGLRGLMPWRKGPFDFFGTYIDTEWRSDWKWDRVAPHLADLAGRTILDVGCGSGYHCWRMAGAGARQVIGIDPGLLFMFQFLAVKGYLGQAPVDLLPVRMEDLPADMECFDTTFSMGVLYH
;
A
#
# COMPACT_ATOMS: atom_id res chain seq x y z
N MET A 1 20.81 6.22 13.87
CA MET A 1 20.22 5.36 12.81
C MET A 1 18.85 5.92 12.49
N ALA A 2 18.51 6.05 11.21
CA ALA A 2 17.14 6.37 10.83
C ALA A 2 16.20 5.31 11.42
N LEU A 3 15.13 5.75 12.07
CA LEU A 3 14.20 4.86 12.76
C LEU A 3 13.46 3.94 11.79
N PHE A 4 13.23 4.41 10.56
CA PHE A 4 12.60 3.69 9.47
C PHE A 4 13.56 3.66 8.27
N ASP A 5 14.00 2.48 7.88
CA ASP A 5 14.82 2.28 6.68
C ASP A 5 13.94 2.31 5.43
N TRP A 6 13.76 3.51 4.88
CA TRP A 6 12.89 3.71 3.72
C TRP A 6 13.45 3.07 2.45
N HIS A 7 14.78 2.92 2.33
CA HIS A 7 15.42 2.28 1.18
C HIS A 7 14.93 0.84 0.98
N LYS A 8 14.83 0.07 2.07
CA LYS A 8 14.27 -1.29 2.05
C LYS A 8 12.89 -1.37 1.38
N HIS A 9 12.08 -0.33 1.51
CA HIS A 9 10.71 -0.30 1.01
C HIS A 9 10.56 0.34 -0.37
N PHE A 10 11.45 1.27 -0.76
CA PHE A 10 11.30 2.07 -1.98
C PHE A 10 12.37 1.86 -3.04
N ASP A 11 13.54 1.30 -2.72
CA ASP A 11 14.56 1.00 -3.73
C ASP A 11 14.06 0.07 -4.85
N PRO A 12 13.20 -0.94 -4.59
CA PRO A 12 12.64 -1.77 -5.66
C PRO A 12 11.82 -0.97 -6.68
N VAL A 13 10.92 -0.09 -6.21
CA VAL A 13 10.10 0.74 -7.12
C VAL A 13 10.93 1.81 -7.81
N LEU A 14 11.92 2.41 -7.13
CA LEU A 14 12.86 3.32 -7.76
C LEU A 14 13.65 2.64 -8.89
N SER A 15 14.08 1.40 -8.68
CA SER A 15 14.77 0.60 -9.70
C SER A 15 13.85 0.31 -10.88
N TYR A 16 12.62 -0.14 -10.62
CA TYR A 16 11.60 -0.37 -11.65
C TYR A 16 11.31 0.90 -12.48
N LEU A 17 11.14 2.05 -11.84
CA LEU A 17 10.89 3.32 -12.53
C LEU A 17 12.07 3.72 -13.41
N ASN A 18 13.29 3.53 -12.92
CA ASN A 18 14.49 3.79 -13.69
C ASN A 18 14.62 2.87 -14.91
N GLU A 19 14.38 1.57 -14.74
CA GLU A 19 14.42 0.55 -15.80
C GLU A 19 13.35 0.74 -16.86
N THR A 20 12.20 1.31 -16.49
CA THR A 20 11.10 1.65 -17.41
C THR A 20 11.22 3.04 -18.04
N GLY A 21 12.37 3.71 -17.88
CA GLY A 21 12.66 4.99 -18.53
C GLY A 21 12.09 6.21 -17.79
N ASN A 22 11.49 6.04 -16.61
CA ASN A 22 10.92 7.12 -15.79
C ASN A 22 12.00 7.80 -14.92
N THR A 23 13.15 8.14 -15.51
CA THR A 23 14.33 8.64 -14.78
C THR A 23 14.08 9.98 -14.11
N ARG A 24 13.38 10.91 -14.79
CA ARG A 24 12.98 12.21 -14.21
C ARG A 24 12.12 12.03 -12.97
N TRP A 25 11.17 11.09 -13.01
CA TRP A 25 10.33 10.78 -11.87
C TRP A 25 11.14 10.11 -10.75
N THR A 26 12.01 9.15 -11.09
CA THR A 26 12.87 8.45 -10.13
C THR A 26 13.74 9.43 -9.34
N THR A 27 14.38 10.39 -10.01
CA THR A 27 15.19 11.41 -9.36
C THR A 27 14.36 12.29 -8.41
N ALA A 28 13.22 12.80 -8.89
CA ALA A 28 12.34 13.64 -8.08
C ALA A 28 11.79 12.87 -6.85
N LEU A 29 11.39 11.61 -7.05
CA LEU A 29 10.87 10.75 -5.99
C LEU A 29 11.95 10.47 -4.93
N LYS A 30 13.20 10.21 -5.34
CA LYS A 30 14.30 10.00 -4.40
C LYS A 30 14.53 11.22 -3.51
N GLU A 31 14.55 12.43 -4.10
CA GLU A 31 14.67 13.68 -3.33
C GLU A 31 13.49 13.87 -2.36
N GLN A 32 12.26 13.56 -2.81
CA GLN A 32 11.07 13.64 -1.97
C GLN A 32 11.12 12.66 -0.79
N LEU A 33 11.57 11.42 -1.01
CA LEU A 33 11.71 10.40 0.04
C LEU A 33 12.79 10.79 1.05
N THR A 34 13.97 11.22 0.60
CA THR A 34 15.04 11.74 1.47
C THR A 34 14.51 12.88 2.35
N ARG A 35 13.86 13.88 1.75
CA ARG A 35 13.30 15.00 2.51
C ARG A 35 12.28 14.54 3.55
N ARG A 36 11.46 13.55 3.22
CA ARG A 36 10.35 13.09 4.06
C ARG A 36 10.81 12.19 5.21
N PHE A 37 11.86 11.41 5.03
CA PHE A 37 12.29 10.42 6.02
C PHE A 37 13.58 10.79 6.75
N GLU A 38 14.41 11.66 6.17
CA GLU A 38 15.69 12.09 6.74
C GLU A 38 15.64 13.55 7.23
N ASP A 39 15.23 14.48 6.37
CA ASP A 39 15.29 15.91 6.69
C ASP A 39 14.14 16.37 7.59
N ASN A 40 12.93 15.85 7.37
CA ASN A 40 11.72 16.26 8.09
C ASN A 40 10.79 15.06 8.39
N PRO A 41 11.25 14.10 9.22
CA PRO A 41 10.45 12.94 9.59
C PRO A 41 9.21 13.38 10.36
N HIS A 42 8.08 12.74 10.04
CA HIS A 42 6.81 13.01 10.73
C HIS A 42 6.88 12.56 12.20
N GLY A 43 6.31 13.35 13.13
CA GLY A 43 6.43 13.09 14.58
C GLY A 43 5.87 11.73 15.03
N ASP A 44 4.83 11.23 14.37
CA ASP A 44 4.24 9.91 14.66
C ASP A 44 4.95 8.72 13.97
N MET A 45 6.04 8.95 13.20
CA MET A 45 6.75 7.89 12.48
C MET A 45 7.15 6.73 13.39
N GLU A 46 7.64 7.05 14.60
CA GLU A 46 8.06 6.04 15.57
C GLU A 46 6.92 5.14 16.01
N ARG A 47 5.78 5.75 16.33
CA ARG A 47 4.59 5.00 16.74
C ARG A 47 4.15 4.03 15.65
N TRP A 48 4.08 4.48 14.40
CA TRP A 48 3.64 3.65 13.28
C TRP A 48 4.66 2.59 12.90
N HIS A 49 5.95 2.92 12.97
CA HIS A 49 7.01 1.94 12.71
C HIS A 49 7.02 0.84 13.77
N ASN A 50 6.92 1.20 15.06
CA ASN A 50 6.84 0.23 16.15
C ASN A 50 5.60 -0.67 16.02
N ALA A 51 4.46 -0.08 15.61
CA ALA A 51 3.25 -0.85 15.32
C ALA A 51 3.47 -1.85 14.17
N LEU A 52 4.10 -1.42 13.08
CA LEU A 52 4.44 -2.31 11.95
C LEU A 52 5.42 -3.42 12.38
N GLN A 53 6.46 -3.09 13.16
CA GLN A 53 7.44 -4.06 13.64
C GLN A 53 6.87 -5.06 14.66
N SER A 54 5.78 -4.71 15.34
CA SER A 54 5.12 -5.61 16.27
C SER A 54 4.35 -6.73 15.58
N LEU A 55 4.02 -6.57 14.29
CA LEU A 55 3.33 -7.62 13.51
C LEU A 55 4.20 -8.90 13.48
N PRO A 56 3.60 -10.08 13.70
CA PRO A 56 4.35 -11.33 13.72
C PRO A 56 4.90 -11.68 12.33
N ASP A 57 6.05 -12.32 12.28
CA ASP A 57 6.50 -12.99 11.07
C ASP A 57 5.71 -14.30 10.90
N VAL A 58 5.18 -14.54 9.70
CA VAL A 58 4.32 -15.68 9.39
C VAL A 58 4.80 -16.32 8.08
N ALA A 59 5.71 -17.28 8.20
CA ALA A 59 6.43 -17.86 7.07
C ALA A 59 5.54 -18.60 6.05
N ASP A 60 4.38 -19.12 6.49
CA ASP A 60 3.43 -19.84 5.63
C ASP A 60 2.22 -18.97 5.22
N ALA A 61 2.36 -17.64 5.33
CA ALA A 61 1.31 -16.70 4.95
C ALA A 61 0.88 -16.89 3.49
N ARG A 62 -0.43 -16.88 3.28
CA ARG A 62 -1.08 -16.89 1.97
C ARG A 62 -1.97 -15.68 1.85
N VAL A 63 -2.04 -15.12 0.65
CA VAL A 63 -2.87 -13.94 0.37
C VAL A 63 -3.95 -14.26 -0.65
N ASP A 64 -5.15 -13.72 -0.42
CA ASP A 64 -6.19 -13.59 -1.43
C ASP A 64 -6.55 -12.11 -1.60
N LEU A 65 -6.29 -11.62 -2.80
CA LEU A 65 -6.50 -10.22 -3.21
C LEU A 65 -7.79 -10.04 -4.02
N ASN A 66 -8.42 -11.12 -4.47
CA ASN A 66 -9.52 -11.08 -5.41
C ASN A 66 -10.87 -11.41 -4.75
N GLN A 67 -11.06 -10.90 -3.53
CA GLN A 67 -12.32 -10.99 -2.81
C GLN A 67 -12.59 -9.69 -2.04
N SER A 68 -13.71 -9.66 -1.31
CA SER A 68 -14.18 -8.47 -0.59
C SER A 68 -13.14 -7.91 0.36
N ALA A 69 -12.63 -8.72 1.30
CA ALA A 69 -11.52 -8.32 2.16
C ALA A 69 -10.19 -8.69 1.49
N ILE A 70 -9.17 -7.85 1.67
CA ILE A 70 -7.80 -8.29 1.41
C ILE A 70 -7.43 -9.23 2.54
N THR A 71 -7.27 -10.52 2.23
CA THR A 71 -7.21 -11.57 3.25
C THR A 71 -5.85 -12.24 3.27
N LEU A 72 -5.27 -12.31 4.46
CA LEU A 72 -4.06 -13.06 4.77
C LEU A 72 -4.44 -14.25 5.65
N THR A 73 -3.96 -15.44 5.31
CA THR A 73 -4.22 -16.68 6.06
C THR A 73 -2.92 -17.41 6.35
N SER A 74 -2.92 -18.25 7.37
CA SER A 74 -1.80 -19.15 7.71
C SER A 74 -2.39 -20.54 7.96
N PRO A 75 -2.03 -21.56 7.16
CA PRO A 75 -2.42 -22.94 7.41
C PRO A 75 -2.04 -23.45 8.80
N SER A 76 -0.88 -23.05 9.34
CA SER A 76 -0.48 -23.42 10.70
C SER A 76 -1.24 -22.68 11.79
N GLY A 77 -1.92 -21.57 11.44
CA GLY A 77 -2.50 -20.64 12.39
C GLY A 77 -1.43 -19.84 13.14
N LEU A 78 -1.89 -18.90 13.97
CA LEU A 78 -1.04 -18.11 14.85
C LEU A 78 -1.24 -18.59 16.30
N ASP A 79 -0.14 -18.67 17.05
CA ASP A 79 -0.21 -18.87 18.49
C ASP A 79 -0.79 -17.62 19.20
N PRO A 80 -1.22 -17.74 20.48
CA PRO A 80 -1.83 -16.63 21.20
C PRO A 80 -0.93 -15.38 21.33
N ASP A 81 0.38 -15.54 21.43
CA ASP A 81 1.31 -14.41 21.56
C ASP A 81 1.47 -13.68 20.22
N ALA A 82 1.57 -14.42 19.12
CA ALA A 82 1.55 -13.89 17.77
C ALA A 82 0.24 -13.17 17.45
N MET A 83 -0.91 -13.72 17.87
CA MET A 83 -2.22 -13.09 17.71
C MET A 83 -2.33 -11.78 18.50
N ASN A 84 -1.87 -11.76 19.76
CA ASN A 84 -1.87 -10.54 20.57
C ASN A 84 -0.97 -9.45 19.96
N ARG A 85 0.21 -9.84 19.46
CA ARG A 85 1.11 -8.93 18.74
C ARG A 85 0.48 -8.38 17.46
N LEU A 86 -0.18 -9.25 16.68
CA LEU A 86 -0.91 -8.87 15.48
C LEU A 86 -1.99 -7.83 15.80
N GLU A 87 -2.87 -8.10 16.76
CA GLU A 87 -3.95 -7.15 17.13
C GLU A 87 -3.38 -5.81 17.60
N ASN A 88 -2.37 -5.83 18.48
CA ASN A 88 -1.74 -4.60 18.98
C ASN A 88 -1.11 -3.78 17.85
N GLY A 89 -0.39 -4.42 16.93
CA GLY A 89 0.20 -3.75 15.78
C GLY A 89 -0.85 -3.14 14.85
N LEU A 90 -1.90 -3.89 14.52
CA LEU A 90 -2.99 -3.40 13.67
C LEU A 90 -3.74 -2.22 14.32
N ARG A 91 -3.98 -2.27 15.64
CA ARG A 91 -4.56 -1.14 16.39
C ARG A 91 -3.64 0.07 16.44
N GLY A 92 -2.32 -0.13 16.51
CA GLY A 92 -1.32 0.94 16.43
C GLY A 92 -1.32 1.70 15.10
N LEU A 93 -1.94 1.12 14.07
CA LEU A 93 -2.15 1.72 12.74
C LEU A 93 -3.56 2.27 12.54
N MET A 94 -4.36 2.43 13.60
CA MET A 94 -5.62 3.16 13.53
C MET A 94 -5.41 4.67 13.29
N PRO A 95 -6.36 5.37 12.66
CA PRO A 95 -7.62 4.86 12.12
C PRO A 95 -7.48 4.16 10.75
N TRP A 96 -8.14 3.01 10.59
CA TRP A 96 -8.29 2.33 9.31
C TRP A 96 -9.58 2.79 8.60
N ARG A 97 -9.43 3.53 7.50
CA ARG A 97 -10.58 4.13 6.81
C ARG A 97 -11.07 3.34 5.59
N LYS A 98 -10.17 2.89 4.71
CA LYS A 98 -10.52 2.13 3.49
C LYS A 98 -10.15 0.66 3.67
N GLY A 99 -11.07 -0.25 3.37
CA GLY A 99 -10.93 -1.70 3.52
C GLY A 99 -12.21 -2.42 3.05
N PRO A 100 -12.49 -3.65 3.52
CA PRO A 100 -11.94 -4.29 4.71
C PRO A 100 -10.63 -5.07 4.46
N PHE A 101 -9.99 -5.47 5.55
CA PHE A 101 -8.85 -6.40 5.56
C PHE A 101 -9.13 -7.53 6.55
N ASP A 102 -8.55 -8.71 6.30
CA ASP A 102 -8.58 -9.83 7.22
C ASP A 102 -7.16 -10.37 7.41
N PHE A 103 -6.59 -10.14 8.58
CA PHE A 103 -5.25 -10.61 8.93
C PHE A 103 -5.36 -11.85 9.80
N PHE A 104 -5.18 -13.03 9.21
CA PHE A 104 -5.15 -14.31 9.93
C PHE A 104 -6.38 -14.53 10.83
N GLY A 105 -7.56 -14.09 10.39
CA GLY A 105 -8.82 -14.14 11.14
C GLY A 105 -9.13 -12.86 11.94
N THR A 106 -8.19 -11.92 12.03
CA THR A 106 -8.41 -10.58 12.61
C THR A 106 -9.01 -9.67 11.54
N TYR A 107 -10.34 -9.57 11.55
CA TYR A 107 -11.07 -8.74 10.60
C TYR A 107 -11.03 -7.26 10.98
N ILE A 108 -10.49 -6.43 10.09
CA ILE A 108 -10.48 -4.98 10.22
C ILE A 108 -11.71 -4.42 9.50
N ASP A 109 -12.76 -4.16 10.28
CA ASP A 109 -13.96 -3.47 9.80
C ASP A 109 -13.68 -1.96 9.72
N THR A 110 -13.27 -1.53 8.53
CA THR A 110 -12.86 -0.15 8.26
C THR A 110 -14.08 0.77 8.11
N GLU A 111 -13.88 2.07 8.33
CA GLU A 111 -14.93 3.11 8.16
C GLU A 111 -15.71 2.97 6.84
N TRP A 112 -15.01 2.67 5.74
CA TRP A 112 -15.59 2.53 4.41
C TRP A 112 -15.58 1.09 3.90
N ARG A 113 -16.75 0.62 3.48
CA ARG A 113 -16.94 -0.55 2.60
C ARG A 113 -16.42 -0.26 1.20
N SER A 114 -15.10 -0.31 1.07
CA SER A 114 -14.37 0.02 -0.16
C SER A 114 -14.50 -1.11 -1.19
N ASP A 115 -14.77 -2.33 -0.73
CA ASP A 115 -15.26 -3.47 -1.48
C ASP A 115 -16.52 -3.15 -2.29
N TRP A 116 -17.53 -2.52 -1.67
CA TRP A 116 -18.76 -2.16 -2.40
C TRP A 116 -18.50 -1.13 -3.49
N LYS A 117 -17.55 -0.21 -3.28
CA LYS A 117 -17.14 0.72 -4.34
C LYS A 117 -16.47 -0.06 -5.49
N TRP A 118 -15.60 -1.01 -5.16
CA TRP A 118 -14.93 -1.83 -6.16
C TRP A 118 -15.95 -2.64 -6.97
N ASP A 119 -16.89 -3.33 -6.32
CA ASP A 119 -17.88 -4.17 -7.01
C ASP A 119 -18.79 -3.37 -7.95
N ARG A 120 -19.01 -2.08 -7.65
CA ARG A 120 -19.73 -1.17 -8.55
C ARG A 120 -18.88 -0.70 -9.73
N VAL A 121 -17.56 -0.56 -9.56
CA VAL A 121 -16.67 0.02 -10.57
C VAL A 121 -16.08 -1.05 -11.48
N ALA A 122 -15.63 -2.17 -10.92
CA ALA A 122 -14.87 -3.21 -11.60
C ALA A 122 -15.55 -3.75 -12.88
N PRO A 123 -16.88 -3.97 -12.93
CA PRO A 123 -17.55 -4.44 -14.15
C PRO A 123 -17.48 -3.48 -15.34
N HIS A 124 -17.13 -2.21 -15.11
CA HIS A 124 -17.05 -1.17 -16.13
C HIS A 124 -15.61 -0.87 -16.58
N LEU A 125 -14.62 -1.50 -15.95
CA LEU A 125 -13.23 -1.32 -16.31
C LEU A 125 -12.89 -2.13 -17.57
N ALA A 126 -11.95 -1.62 -18.35
CA ALA A 126 -11.22 -2.50 -19.26
C ALA A 126 -10.48 -3.56 -18.44
N ASP A 127 -10.24 -4.74 -19.05
CA ASP A 127 -9.49 -5.81 -18.40
C ASP A 127 -8.16 -5.29 -17.84
N LEU A 128 -7.94 -5.46 -16.53
CA LEU A 128 -6.76 -4.98 -15.82
C LEU A 128 -5.55 -5.91 -15.99
N ALA A 129 -5.75 -7.11 -16.52
CA ALA A 129 -4.68 -8.07 -16.75
C ALA A 129 -3.52 -7.43 -17.54
N GLY A 130 -2.32 -7.45 -16.95
CA GLY A 130 -1.12 -6.93 -17.59
C GLY A 130 -0.97 -5.41 -17.62
N ARG A 131 -1.88 -4.63 -17.02
CA ARG A 131 -1.80 -3.16 -17.03
C ARG A 131 -0.84 -2.57 -15.99
N THR A 132 -0.21 -1.45 -16.32
CA THR A 132 0.45 -0.56 -15.36
C THR A 132 -0.55 0.51 -14.91
N ILE A 133 -0.82 0.59 -13.61
CA ILE A 133 -1.92 1.39 -13.06
C ILE A 133 -1.41 2.43 -12.06
N LEU A 134 -1.99 3.63 -12.11
CA LEU A 134 -1.84 4.67 -11.08
C LEU A 134 -3.14 4.80 -10.26
N ASP A 135 -3.07 4.78 -8.94
CA ASP A 135 -4.20 5.11 -8.05
C ASP A 135 -3.89 6.38 -7.23
N VAL A 136 -4.57 7.47 -7.58
CA VAL A 136 -4.38 8.80 -6.98
C VAL A 136 -5.24 8.94 -5.72
N GLY A 137 -4.61 9.27 -4.59
CA GLY A 137 -5.28 9.37 -3.30
C GLY A 137 -5.72 7.99 -2.80
N CYS A 138 -4.82 7.01 -2.92
CA CYS A 138 -5.13 5.59 -2.70
C CYS A 138 -5.49 5.27 -1.24
N GLY A 139 -5.21 6.14 -0.26
CA GLY A 139 -5.42 5.84 1.16
C GLY A 139 -4.63 4.60 1.57
N SER A 140 -5.23 3.67 2.33
CA SER A 140 -4.58 2.43 2.80
C SER A 140 -4.08 1.47 1.69
N GLY A 141 -4.32 1.78 0.41
CA GLY A 141 -3.95 0.94 -0.72
C GLY A 141 -4.89 -0.25 -0.97
N TYR A 142 -6.05 -0.31 -0.30
CA TYR A 142 -7.05 -1.37 -0.52
C TYR A 142 -7.35 -1.61 -2.01
N HIS A 143 -7.62 -0.55 -2.77
CA HIS A 143 -7.93 -0.68 -4.20
C HIS A 143 -6.70 -1.06 -5.02
N CYS A 144 -5.49 -0.64 -4.64
CA CYS A 144 -4.25 -1.10 -5.28
C CYS A 144 -4.12 -2.63 -5.19
N TRP A 145 -4.42 -3.20 -4.02
CA TRP A 145 -4.42 -4.65 -3.83
C TRP A 145 -5.48 -5.36 -4.66
N ARG A 146 -6.70 -4.82 -4.77
CA ARG A 146 -7.75 -5.37 -5.64
C ARG A 146 -7.35 -5.35 -7.11
N MET A 147 -6.69 -4.27 -7.57
CA MET A 147 -6.18 -4.17 -8.95
C MET A 147 -5.09 -5.22 -9.23
N ALA A 148 -4.19 -5.46 -8.28
CA ALA A 148 -3.21 -6.53 -8.39
C ALA A 148 -3.87 -7.93 -8.39
N GLY A 149 -4.87 -8.15 -7.54
CA GLY A 149 -5.69 -9.37 -7.55
C GLY A 149 -6.46 -9.59 -8.87
N ALA A 150 -6.79 -8.51 -9.58
CA ALA A 150 -7.37 -8.53 -10.92
C ALA A 150 -6.34 -8.71 -12.06
N GLY A 151 -5.06 -8.95 -11.74
CA GLY A 151 -4.03 -9.31 -12.70
C GLY A 151 -3.20 -8.15 -13.25
N ALA A 152 -3.28 -6.95 -12.66
CA ALA A 152 -2.42 -5.83 -13.05
C ALA A 152 -0.93 -6.20 -12.99
N ARG A 153 -0.15 -5.74 -13.98
CA ARG A 153 1.29 -5.98 -14.07
C ARG A 153 2.06 -5.19 -13.00
N GLN A 154 1.66 -3.94 -12.78
CA GLN A 154 2.23 -3.06 -11.77
C GLN A 154 1.16 -2.08 -11.31
N VAL A 155 1.06 -1.84 -10.02
CA VAL A 155 0.16 -0.83 -9.45
C VAL A 155 0.96 0.14 -8.59
N ILE A 156 0.87 1.43 -8.89
CA ILE A 156 1.47 2.49 -8.08
C ILE A 156 0.33 3.31 -7.48
N GLY A 157 0.18 3.25 -6.17
CA GLY A 157 -0.65 4.17 -5.41
C GLY A 157 0.16 5.39 -4.98
N ILE A 158 -0.47 6.56 -4.97
CA ILE A 158 0.10 7.77 -4.36
C ILE A 158 -0.87 8.32 -3.30
N ASP A 159 -0.31 8.69 -2.15
CA ASP A 159 -1.05 9.40 -1.10
C ASP A 159 -0.05 10.05 -0.12
N PRO A 160 -0.16 11.35 0.22
CA PRO A 160 0.78 11.97 1.16
C PRO A 160 0.63 11.50 2.61
N GLY A 161 -0.40 10.73 2.98
CA GLY A 161 -0.60 10.24 4.34
C GLY A 161 0.37 9.12 4.73
N LEU A 162 1.34 9.40 5.61
CA LEU A 162 2.31 8.36 6.06
C LEU A 162 1.65 7.22 6.84
N LEU A 163 0.60 7.49 7.61
CA LEU A 163 -0.18 6.43 8.25
C LEU A 163 -0.67 5.40 7.21
N PHE A 164 -1.15 5.87 6.06
CA PHE A 164 -1.66 4.99 5.02
C PHE A 164 -0.56 4.16 4.36
N MET A 165 0.64 4.73 4.21
CA MET A 165 1.83 3.98 3.81
C MET A 165 2.13 2.84 4.81
N PHE A 166 2.10 3.09 6.12
CA PHE A 166 2.31 2.02 7.11
C PHE A 166 1.20 0.96 7.09
N GLN A 167 -0.06 1.36 6.90
CA GLN A 167 -1.17 0.42 6.70
C GLN A 167 -0.96 -0.47 5.47
N PHE A 168 -0.53 0.11 4.36
CA PHE A 168 -0.18 -0.61 3.15
C PHE A 168 1.00 -1.58 3.37
N LEU A 169 2.06 -1.12 4.05
CA LEU A 169 3.22 -1.94 4.38
C LEU A 169 2.88 -3.10 5.31
N ALA A 170 1.88 -2.95 6.19
CA ALA A 170 1.39 -4.04 7.04
C ALA A 170 0.85 -5.23 6.22
N VAL A 171 0.23 -4.98 5.06
CA VAL A 171 -0.14 -6.04 4.11
C VAL A 171 1.09 -6.52 3.35
N LYS A 172 1.82 -5.58 2.72
CA LYS A 172 2.96 -5.90 1.83
C LYS A 172 4.03 -6.77 2.51
N GLY A 173 4.24 -6.59 3.81
CA GLY A 173 5.19 -7.38 4.61
C GLY A 173 4.98 -8.90 4.53
N TYR A 174 3.75 -9.36 4.30
CA TYR A 174 3.41 -10.79 4.18
C TYR A 174 3.40 -11.32 2.74
N LEU A 175 3.53 -10.45 1.73
CA LEU A 175 3.54 -10.84 0.32
C LEU A 175 4.96 -10.90 -0.27
N GLY A 176 5.97 -10.38 0.45
CA GLY A 176 7.33 -10.26 -0.07
C GLY A 176 7.37 -9.33 -1.29
N GLN A 177 7.86 -9.84 -2.44
CA GLN A 177 7.90 -9.10 -3.69
C GLN A 177 6.52 -9.11 -4.38
N ALA A 178 5.74 -8.05 -4.15
CA ALA A 178 4.52 -7.77 -4.88
C ALA A 178 4.71 -6.56 -5.82
N PRO A 179 4.13 -6.57 -7.05
CA PRO A 179 4.23 -5.47 -8.00
C PRO A 179 3.24 -4.33 -7.67
N VAL A 180 3.18 -3.98 -6.38
CA VAL A 180 2.31 -2.94 -5.84
C VAL A 180 3.13 -2.08 -4.92
N ASP A 181 3.07 -0.77 -5.12
CA ASP A 181 3.81 0.21 -4.32
C ASP A 181 2.90 1.37 -3.94
N LEU A 182 3.05 1.89 -2.72
CA LEU A 182 2.38 3.10 -2.26
C LEU A 182 3.43 4.16 -1.96
N LEU A 183 3.45 5.23 -2.76
CA LEU A 183 4.41 6.32 -2.63
C LEU A 183 3.82 7.46 -1.78
N PRO A 184 4.52 7.93 -0.73
CA PRO A 184 4.03 8.95 0.19
C PRO A 184 4.13 10.38 -0.38
N VAL A 185 3.64 10.57 -1.60
CA VAL A 185 3.75 11.80 -2.41
C VAL A 185 2.36 12.29 -2.83
N ARG A 186 2.27 13.56 -3.21
CA ARG A 186 1.03 14.14 -3.72
C ARG A 186 0.95 14.03 -5.24
N MET A 187 -0.23 14.27 -5.80
CA MET A 187 -0.41 14.26 -7.25
C MET A 187 0.38 15.40 -7.90
N GLU A 188 0.37 16.59 -7.30
CA GLU A 188 1.10 17.77 -7.77
C GLU A 188 2.63 17.61 -7.75
N ASP A 189 3.13 16.61 -7.01
CA ASP A 189 4.55 16.29 -6.91
C ASP A 189 5.04 15.39 -8.06
N LEU A 190 4.12 14.86 -8.88
CA LEU A 190 4.45 14.05 -10.05
C LEU A 190 4.91 14.90 -11.23
N PRO A 191 5.87 14.43 -12.04
CA PRO A 191 6.22 15.10 -13.29
C PRO A 191 5.02 15.21 -14.23
N ALA A 192 4.97 16.29 -15.02
CA ALA A 192 4.03 16.39 -16.14
C ALA A 192 4.41 15.42 -17.28
N ASP A 193 3.43 15.13 -18.14
CA ASP A 193 3.60 14.38 -19.39
C ASP A 193 4.27 13.01 -19.21
N MET A 194 3.90 12.29 -18.14
CA MET A 194 4.49 10.98 -17.84
C MET A 194 4.09 9.89 -18.86
N GLU A 195 2.83 9.90 -19.31
CA GLU A 195 2.27 8.98 -20.32
C GLU A 195 2.62 7.48 -20.12
N CYS A 196 2.85 7.05 -18.87
CA CYS A 196 3.40 5.73 -18.56
C CYS A 196 2.41 4.75 -17.90
N PHE A 197 1.13 5.14 -17.78
CA PHE A 197 0.08 4.34 -17.15
C PHE A 197 -1.02 3.97 -18.15
N ASP A 198 -1.38 2.68 -18.18
CA ASP A 198 -2.46 2.16 -19.01
C ASP A 198 -3.84 2.53 -18.44
N THR A 199 -3.93 2.78 -17.13
CA THR A 199 -5.17 3.14 -16.44
C THR A 199 -4.83 3.96 -15.20
N THR A 200 -5.61 5.03 -14.96
CA THR A 200 -5.45 5.88 -13.78
C THR A 200 -6.78 5.98 -13.04
N PHE A 201 -6.73 5.77 -11.73
CA PHE A 201 -7.85 5.97 -10.82
C PHE A 201 -7.67 7.28 -10.05
N SER A 202 -8.76 8.02 -9.90
CA SER A 202 -8.84 9.18 -9.01
C SER A 202 -10.19 9.14 -8.32
N MET A 203 -10.22 8.53 -7.13
CA MET A 203 -11.47 8.18 -6.44
C MET A 203 -11.60 8.91 -5.10
N GLY A 204 -12.31 10.04 -5.13
CA GLY A 204 -12.55 10.87 -3.94
C GLY A 204 -11.49 11.95 -3.72
N VAL A 205 -10.87 12.43 -4.80
CA VAL A 205 -9.82 13.45 -4.78
C VAL A 205 -10.31 14.79 -5.33
N LEU A 206 -11.07 14.79 -6.44
CA LEU A 206 -11.45 15.99 -7.22
C LEU A 206 -12.12 17.13 -6.42
N TYR A 207 -12.75 16.84 -5.28
CA TYR A 207 -13.49 17.82 -4.50
C TYR A 207 -12.65 18.52 -3.42
N HIS A 208 -11.36 18.19 -3.30
CA HIS A 208 -10.37 18.86 -2.44
C HIS A 208 -9.50 19.80 -3.25
#